data_AF-A0A376GFX4-F1
#
_entry.id   AF-A0A376GFX4-F1
#
_cell.length_a   1.000
_cell.length_b   1.000
_cell.length_c   1.000
_cell.angle_alpha   90.00
_cell.angle_beta   90.00
_cell.angle_gamma   90.00
#
_symmetry.space_group_name_H-M   'P 1'
#
loop_
_entity.id
_entity.type
_entity.pdbx_description
1 polymer ?
#
loop_
_entity_poly.entity_id
_entity_poly.type
_entity_poly.pdbx_seq_one_letter_code
_entity_poly.pdbx_strand_id
1 'polypeptide(L)'
;MNELVGIKNINSIESINQIKKELLIFDKIFIVGLQEWKEVFEQKLFEDTHSFLEKKGLVSLNDFVIYQGYLAMNNEVKKIGGWDKYYESHKTDDLVFKNENLEYLVDEGKIIFKYDKLTKGNQYAEIHNQISPIIESRLNSKSQSLKEFFDLCNFCHDLKTRIITTSYNNSKYTVIPCDNSIYSIENITNIKAETYNLILEDFPIIDVQGLSWEQIFDFKKDTEVCNSIWGLRNWISNISKSNKNINEIEEEYRYLKHKYENSIKLHKLKTSNSLFQTTIQTSAELIENIAKLKFRKITDLFFKFNENRISLMEAELKSEGNQLSYLFKINNKFN
;
A
#
# COMPACT_ATOMS: atom_id res chain seq x y z
N MET A 1 -4.75 -16.70 4.20
CA MET A 1 -5.39 -15.63 3.41
C MET A 1 -4.35 -15.05 2.47
N ASN A 2 -4.76 -14.56 1.30
CA ASN A 2 -3.82 -14.06 0.29
C ASN A 2 -3.11 -12.78 0.78
N GLU A 3 -1.81 -12.66 0.51
CA GLU A 3 -1.03 -11.45 0.83
C GLU A 3 -1.57 -10.27 0.01
N LEU A 4 -1.68 -9.10 0.63
CA LEU A 4 -2.15 -7.89 -0.04
C LEU A 4 -0.99 -7.16 -0.69
N VAL A 5 -1.04 -7.00 -2.01
CA VAL A 5 0.01 -6.36 -2.79
C VAL A 5 -0.53 -5.09 -3.43
N GLY A 6 0.09 -3.97 -3.08
CA GLY A 6 -0.13 -2.69 -3.74
C GLY A 6 0.71 -2.60 -5.01
N ILE A 7 0.15 -2.23 -6.15
CA ILE A 7 0.89 -2.06 -7.42
C ILE A 7 1.09 -0.58 -7.68
N LYS A 8 2.34 -0.19 -7.91
CA LYS A 8 2.72 1.18 -8.26
C LYS A 8 3.60 1.22 -9.48
N ASN A 9 3.50 2.31 -10.22
CA ASN A 9 4.49 2.67 -11.21
C ASN A 9 5.77 3.15 -10.50
N ILE A 10 6.96 2.80 -11.00
CA ILE A 10 8.21 3.38 -10.53
C ILE A 10 8.22 4.91 -10.56
N ASN A 11 7.48 5.51 -11.50
CA ASN A 11 7.38 6.96 -11.66
C ASN A 11 6.47 7.63 -10.60
N SER A 12 5.67 6.87 -9.84
CA SER A 12 4.81 7.39 -8.77
C SER A 12 5.45 7.33 -7.38
N ILE A 13 6.72 6.91 -7.30
CA ILE A 13 7.46 6.85 -6.04
C ILE A 13 7.97 8.24 -5.71
N GLU A 14 7.12 9.06 -5.09
CA GLU A 14 7.46 10.45 -4.74
C GLU A 14 8.33 10.52 -3.50
N SER A 15 8.01 9.74 -2.45
CA SER A 15 8.74 9.76 -1.18
C SER A 15 8.69 8.43 -0.41
N ILE A 16 9.69 8.21 0.45
CA ILE A 16 9.70 7.09 1.38
C ILE A 16 8.52 7.14 2.36
N ASN A 17 8.07 8.34 2.73
CA ASN A 17 6.92 8.52 3.62
C ASN A 17 5.62 7.99 3.01
N GLN A 18 5.43 8.12 1.70
CA GLN A 18 4.29 7.52 1.01
C GLN A 18 4.35 5.99 1.09
N ILE A 19 5.52 5.39 0.86
CA ILE A 19 5.73 3.94 0.99
C ILE A 19 5.45 3.46 2.42
N LYS A 20 5.85 4.21 3.45
CA LYS A 20 5.52 3.91 4.85
C LYS A 20 4.01 3.83 5.08
N LYS A 21 3.26 4.82 4.57
CA LYS A 21 1.79 4.83 4.66
C LYS A 21 1.17 3.64 3.94
N GLU A 22 1.66 3.33 2.74
CA GLU A 22 1.17 2.21 1.94
C GLU A 22 1.47 0.86 2.62
N LEU A 23 2.66 0.66 3.18
CA LEU A 23 3.03 -0.58 3.88
C LEU A 23 2.30 -0.79 5.21
N LEU A 24 1.66 0.25 5.78
CA LEU A 24 0.68 0.04 6.84
C LEU A 24 -0.53 -0.74 6.31
N ILE A 25 -0.97 -0.57 5.07
CA ILE A 25 -2.11 -1.31 4.51
C ILE A 25 -1.66 -2.59 3.78
N PHE A 26 -0.68 -2.47 2.89
CA PHE A 26 -0.20 -3.52 2.02
C PHE A 26 0.87 -4.37 2.69
N ASP A 27 0.84 -5.69 2.48
CA ASP A 27 1.92 -6.56 2.94
C ASP A 27 3.20 -6.34 2.15
N LYS A 28 3.02 -6.06 0.85
CA LYS A 28 4.08 -5.83 -0.12
C LYS A 28 3.64 -4.77 -1.12
N ILE A 29 4.62 -4.10 -1.72
CA ILE A 29 4.41 -3.20 -2.86
C ILE A 29 5.11 -3.81 -4.06
N PHE A 30 4.42 -3.90 -5.18
CA PHE A 30 4.98 -4.24 -6.47
C PHE A 30 5.27 -2.97 -7.25
N ILE A 31 6.52 -2.79 -7.67
CA ILE A 31 6.93 -1.65 -8.48
C ILE A 31 7.05 -2.07 -9.94
N VAL A 32 6.10 -1.61 -10.76
CA VAL A 32 6.08 -1.77 -12.21
C VAL A 32 7.15 -0.88 -12.83
N GLY A 33 7.98 -1.44 -13.70
CA GLY A 33 9.11 -0.74 -14.31
C GLY A 33 10.45 -0.97 -13.63
N LEU A 34 10.45 -1.41 -12.35
CA LEU A 34 11.70 -1.61 -11.63
C LEU A 34 12.50 -2.81 -12.15
N GLN A 35 11.84 -3.87 -12.65
CA GLN A 35 12.56 -4.96 -13.30
C GLN A 35 13.25 -4.47 -14.58
N GLU A 36 12.54 -3.77 -15.45
CA GLU A 36 13.05 -3.23 -16.70
C GLU A 36 14.22 -2.27 -16.45
N TRP A 37 14.06 -1.37 -15.48
CA TRP A 37 15.11 -0.43 -15.08
C TRP A 37 16.37 -1.18 -14.62
N LYS A 38 16.24 -2.19 -13.74
CA LYS A 38 17.38 -2.98 -13.27
C LYS A 38 18.05 -3.75 -14.40
N GLU A 39 17.28 -4.33 -15.32
CA GLU A 39 17.82 -5.07 -16.46
C GLU A 39 18.64 -4.16 -17.40
N VAL A 40 18.19 -2.91 -17.62
CA VAL A 40 18.89 -1.94 -18.50
C VAL A 40 20.06 -1.25 -17.80
N PHE A 41 19.88 -0.74 -16.58
CA PHE A 41 20.86 0.12 -15.92
C PHE A 41 21.82 -0.65 -15.00
N GLU A 42 21.30 -1.51 -14.11
CA GLU A 42 22.15 -2.24 -13.16
C GLU A 42 22.85 -3.43 -13.83
N GLN A 43 22.07 -4.25 -14.54
CA GLN A 43 22.55 -5.52 -15.12
C GLN A 43 23.13 -5.34 -16.52
N LYS A 44 22.86 -4.19 -17.16
CA LYS A 44 23.36 -3.85 -18.50
C LYS A 44 23.09 -4.96 -19.52
N LEU A 45 21.91 -5.59 -19.42
CA LEU A 45 21.55 -6.72 -20.27
C LEU A 45 21.34 -6.31 -21.73
N PHE A 46 20.93 -5.07 -21.97
CA PHE A 46 20.58 -4.55 -23.29
C PHE A 46 21.32 -3.24 -23.54
N GLU A 47 22.01 -3.17 -24.68
CA GLU A 47 22.74 -1.96 -25.08
C GLU A 47 21.92 -1.10 -26.05
N ASP A 48 21.05 -1.75 -26.82
CA ASP A 48 20.22 -1.17 -27.86
C ASP A 48 18.96 -2.03 -28.13
N THR A 49 18.12 -1.57 -29.06
CA THR A 49 16.89 -2.27 -29.45
C THR A 49 17.17 -3.66 -30.03
N HIS A 50 18.28 -3.85 -30.73
CA HIS A 50 18.61 -5.12 -31.38
C HIS A 50 18.96 -6.20 -30.36
N SER A 51 19.90 -5.90 -29.47
CA SER A 51 20.30 -6.77 -28.36
C SER A 51 19.14 -7.07 -27.40
N PHE A 52 18.22 -6.13 -27.22
CA PHE A 52 16.97 -6.36 -26.49
C PHE A 52 16.12 -7.44 -27.16
N LEU A 53 15.79 -7.28 -28.45
CA LEU A 53 14.94 -8.22 -29.18
C LEU A 53 15.59 -9.61 -29.30
N GLU A 54 16.91 -9.67 -29.48
CA GLU A 54 17.64 -10.94 -29.55
C GLU A 54 17.53 -11.75 -28.25
N LYS A 55 17.66 -11.07 -27.09
CA LYS A 55 17.67 -11.72 -25.77
C LYS A 55 16.28 -11.96 -25.19
N LYS A 56 15.34 -11.01 -25.36
CA LYS A 56 13.97 -11.10 -24.80
C LYS A 56 12.99 -11.77 -25.75
N GLY A 57 13.27 -11.79 -27.04
CA GLY A 57 12.36 -12.28 -28.06
C GLY A 57 11.14 -11.38 -28.24
N LEU A 58 10.02 -11.99 -28.63
CA LEU A 58 8.76 -11.28 -28.81
C LEU A 58 8.17 -10.86 -27.46
N VAL A 59 7.96 -9.56 -27.31
CA VAL A 59 7.32 -8.94 -26.13
C VAL A 59 6.05 -8.21 -26.54
N SER A 60 5.21 -7.86 -25.56
CA SER A 60 4.05 -7.01 -25.83
C SER A 60 4.49 -5.62 -26.30
N LEU A 61 3.67 -4.93 -27.09
CA LEU A 61 3.96 -3.56 -27.53
C LEU A 61 4.17 -2.61 -26.34
N ASN A 62 3.40 -2.80 -25.27
CA ASN A 62 3.52 -2.04 -24.03
C ASN A 62 4.91 -2.22 -23.38
N ASP A 63 5.35 -3.46 -23.24
CA ASP A 63 6.68 -3.76 -22.69
C ASP A 63 7.78 -3.21 -23.61
N PHE A 64 7.63 -3.38 -24.92
CA PHE A 64 8.58 -2.86 -25.91
C PHE A 64 8.81 -1.36 -25.71
N VAL A 65 7.75 -0.56 -25.62
CA VAL A 65 7.84 0.89 -25.43
C VAL A 65 8.55 1.25 -24.11
N ILE A 66 8.23 0.56 -23.01
CA ILE A 66 8.90 0.77 -21.71
C ILE A 66 10.41 0.53 -21.83
N TYR A 67 10.83 -0.59 -22.43
CA TYR A 67 12.26 -0.88 -22.63
C TYR A 67 12.93 0.15 -23.55
N GLN A 68 12.26 0.59 -24.61
CA GLN A 68 12.80 1.64 -25.48
C GLN A 68 12.99 2.96 -24.71
N GLY A 69 12.09 3.30 -23.78
CA GLY A 69 12.24 4.41 -22.85
C GLY A 69 13.54 4.35 -22.06
N TYR A 70 13.78 3.23 -21.38
CA TYR A 70 15.01 3.04 -20.59
C TYR A 70 16.27 2.98 -21.44
N LEU A 71 16.24 2.36 -22.62
CA LEU A 71 17.36 2.34 -23.55
C LEU A 71 17.70 3.75 -24.04
N ALA A 72 16.69 4.57 -24.38
CA ALA A 72 16.89 5.96 -24.77
C ALA A 72 17.52 6.77 -23.63
N MET A 73 17.02 6.62 -22.39
CA MET A 73 17.63 7.25 -21.20
C MET A 73 19.08 6.82 -21.00
N ASN A 74 19.37 5.52 -21.10
CA ASN A 74 20.71 4.98 -20.96
C ASN A 74 21.66 5.57 -22.02
N ASN A 75 21.20 5.73 -23.25
CA ASN A 75 21.98 6.35 -24.32
C ASN A 75 22.29 7.83 -24.05
N GLU A 76 21.32 8.61 -23.56
CA GLU A 76 21.58 10.00 -23.17
C GLU A 76 22.55 10.10 -22.00
N VAL A 77 22.40 9.23 -21.00
CA VAL A 77 23.29 9.18 -19.84
C VAL A 77 24.71 8.72 -20.22
N LYS A 78 24.87 7.84 -21.19
CA LYS A 78 26.20 7.45 -21.73
C LYS A 78 26.94 8.66 -22.32
N LYS A 79 26.25 9.61 -22.97
CA LYS A 79 26.88 10.81 -23.55
C LYS A 79 27.55 11.71 -22.51
N ILE A 80 27.07 11.68 -21.26
CA ILE A 80 27.63 12.45 -20.15
C ILE A 80 28.60 11.65 -19.26
N GLY A 81 28.86 10.40 -19.63
CA GLY A 81 29.85 9.51 -18.99
C GLY A 81 29.25 8.36 -18.17
N GLY A 82 27.99 8.00 -18.41
CA GLY A 82 27.35 6.81 -17.85
C GLY A 82 26.56 7.07 -16.56
N TRP A 83 25.81 6.03 -16.15
CA TRP A 83 24.87 6.13 -15.02
C TRP A 83 25.58 6.43 -13.70
N ASP A 84 26.72 5.79 -13.44
CA ASP A 84 27.47 6.01 -12.20
C ASP A 84 27.92 7.47 -12.06
N LYS A 85 28.42 8.06 -13.16
CA LYS A 85 28.82 9.46 -13.19
C LYS A 85 27.63 10.41 -13.08
N TYR A 86 26.52 10.09 -13.76
CA TYR A 86 25.28 10.85 -13.65
C TYR A 86 24.74 10.82 -12.22
N TYR A 87 24.72 9.64 -11.59
CA TYR A 87 24.27 9.47 -10.21
C TYR A 87 25.13 10.29 -9.25
N GLU A 88 26.46 10.15 -9.33
CA GLU A 88 27.37 10.91 -8.46
C GLU A 88 27.26 12.43 -8.67
N SER A 89 27.00 12.90 -9.90
CA SER A 89 26.83 14.34 -10.16
C SER A 89 25.47 14.91 -9.72
N HIS A 90 24.47 14.05 -9.48
CA HIS A 90 23.12 14.44 -9.04
C HIS A 90 22.78 13.89 -7.65
N LYS A 91 23.79 13.37 -6.94
CA LYS A 91 23.64 12.77 -5.62
C LYS A 91 23.22 13.81 -4.61
N THR A 92 22.11 13.54 -3.93
CA THR A 92 21.64 14.33 -2.80
C THR A 92 21.40 13.40 -1.62
N ASP A 93 21.42 13.93 -0.40
CA ASP A 93 21.13 13.13 0.80
C ASP A 93 19.74 12.48 0.71
N ASP A 94 18.76 13.17 0.12
CA ASP A 94 17.41 12.63 -0.12
C ASP A 94 17.42 11.47 -1.13
N LEU A 95 18.17 11.58 -2.22
CA LEU A 95 18.28 10.51 -3.22
C LEU A 95 18.99 9.27 -2.64
N VAL A 96 20.06 9.47 -1.87
CA VAL A 96 20.77 8.40 -1.17
C VAL A 96 19.85 7.72 -0.18
N PHE A 97 19.21 8.50 0.70
CA PHE A 97 18.24 8.00 1.68
C PHE A 97 17.12 7.20 1.00
N LYS A 98 16.55 7.71 -0.08
CA LYS A 98 15.50 7.02 -0.84
C LYS A 98 15.99 5.67 -1.40
N ASN A 99 17.16 5.64 -2.03
CA ASN A 99 17.70 4.42 -2.62
C ASN A 99 18.01 3.36 -1.56
N GLU A 100 18.68 3.73 -0.48
CA GLU A 100 18.99 2.82 0.64
C GLU A 100 17.73 2.21 1.25
N ASN A 101 16.68 3.01 1.43
CA ASN A 101 15.39 2.53 1.93
C ASN A 101 14.70 1.57 0.94
N LEU A 102 14.75 1.85 -0.36
CA LEU A 102 14.18 0.97 -1.39
C LEU A 102 14.94 -0.37 -1.45
N GLU A 103 16.26 -0.35 -1.36
CA GLU A 103 17.09 -1.56 -1.31
C GLU A 103 16.79 -2.40 -0.08
N TYR A 104 16.76 -1.78 1.11
CA TYR A 104 16.37 -2.45 2.35
C TYR A 104 14.99 -3.13 2.22
N LEU A 105 14.00 -2.44 1.66
CA LEU A 105 12.66 -2.99 1.46
C LEU A 105 12.62 -4.12 0.43
N VAL A 106 13.50 -4.11 -0.58
CA VAL A 106 13.67 -5.22 -1.52
C VAL A 106 14.22 -6.44 -0.79
N ASP A 107 15.24 -6.25 0.04
CA ASP A 107 15.91 -7.32 0.80
C ASP A 107 14.97 -7.95 1.83
N GLU A 108 14.18 -7.12 2.53
CA GLU A 108 13.11 -7.57 3.44
C GLU A 108 11.90 -8.18 2.71
N GLY A 109 11.93 -8.23 1.37
CA GLY A 109 10.85 -8.79 0.55
C GLY A 109 9.53 -8.01 0.63
N LYS A 110 9.58 -6.75 1.06
CA LYS A 110 8.45 -5.81 1.09
C LYS A 110 8.22 -5.14 -0.25
N ILE A 111 9.28 -4.91 -1.01
CA ILE A 111 9.20 -4.53 -2.41
C ILE A 111 9.42 -5.77 -3.28
N ILE A 112 8.49 -5.98 -4.22
CA ILE A 112 8.62 -6.95 -5.28
C ILE A 112 8.63 -6.23 -6.63
N PHE A 113 9.35 -6.77 -7.59
CA PHE A 113 9.44 -6.19 -8.93
C PHE A 113 9.58 -7.24 -10.02
N LYS A 114 9.99 -8.45 -9.66
CA LYS A 114 10.08 -9.56 -10.61
C LYS A 114 8.68 -10.08 -10.94
N TYR A 115 8.32 -10.05 -12.22
CA TYR A 115 6.99 -10.44 -12.68
C TYR A 115 6.68 -11.93 -12.51
N ASP A 116 7.70 -12.79 -12.44
CA ASP A 116 7.56 -14.23 -12.18
C ASP A 116 7.01 -14.56 -10.79
N LYS A 117 7.21 -13.65 -9.82
CA LYS A 117 6.61 -13.74 -8.47
C LYS A 117 5.11 -13.53 -8.47
N LEU A 118 4.56 -12.97 -9.56
CA LEU A 118 3.13 -12.87 -9.81
C LEU A 118 2.77 -13.99 -10.82
N THR A 119 1.95 -14.97 -10.42
CA THR A 119 1.48 -16.06 -11.31
C THR A 119 0.52 -15.58 -12.40
N LYS A 120 0.92 -15.65 -13.68
CA LYS A 120 0.14 -15.13 -14.84
C LYS A 120 -1.26 -15.77 -14.96
N GLY A 121 -2.29 -14.95 -15.10
CA GLY A 121 -3.67 -15.37 -15.39
C GLY A 121 -4.03 -15.34 -16.88
N ASN A 122 -5.16 -15.95 -17.23
CA ASN A 122 -5.61 -16.17 -18.62
C ASN A 122 -6.11 -14.89 -19.35
N GLN A 123 -6.39 -13.80 -18.64
CA GLN A 123 -6.93 -12.55 -19.23
C GLN A 123 -5.88 -11.62 -19.87
N TYR A 124 -4.59 -11.99 -19.77
CA TYR A 124 -3.48 -11.14 -20.17
C TYR A 124 -3.51 -10.79 -21.67
N ALA A 125 -3.82 -11.76 -22.54
CA ALA A 125 -3.81 -11.56 -23.99
C ALA A 125 -4.96 -10.66 -24.48
N GLU A 126 -6.15 -10.77 -23.88
CA GLU A 126 -7.31 -9.99 -24.27
C GLU A 126 -7.11 -8.49 -23.99
N ILE A 127 -6.54 -8.16 -22.82
CA ILE A 127 -6.28 -6.77 -22.44
C ILE A 127 -5.21 -6.14 -23.34
N HIS A 128 -4.17 -6.89 -23.71
CA HIS A 128 -3.15 -6.40 -24.65
C HIS A 128 -3.73 -6.07 -26.03
N ASN A 129 -4.68 -6.88 -26.53
CA ASN A 129 -5.35 -6.61 -27.80
C ASN A 129 -6.17 -5.31 -27.76
N GLN A 130 -6.78 -4.98 -26.61
CA GLN A 130 -7.54 -3.73 -26.46
C GLN A 130 -6.64 -2.49 -26.40
N ILE A 131 -5.46 -2.62 -25.78
CA ILE A 131 -4.56 -1.49 -25.52
C ILE A 131 -3.63 -1.21 -26.71
N SER A 132 -3.24 -2.24 -27.47
CA SER A 132 -2.27 -2.09 -28.57
C SER A 132 -2.64 -1.00 -29.59
N PRO A 133 -3.90 -0.90 -30.09
CA PRO A 133 -4.30 0.17 -31.00
C PRO A 133 -4.13 1.58 -30.41
N ILE A 134 -4.31 1.73 -29.09
CA ILE A 134 -4.12 3.02 -28.40
C ILE A 134 -2.65 3.39 -28.39
N ILE A 135 -1.76 2.45 -28.08
CA ILE A 135 -0.31 2.67 -28.10
C ILE A 135 0.15 2.99 -29.53
N GLU A 136 -0.29 2.22 -30.53
CA GLU A 136 0.05 2.43 -31.94
C GLU A 136 -0.39 3.82 -32.44
N SER A 137 -1.58 4.28 -32.06
CA SER A 137 -2.07 5.60 -32.44
C SER A 137 -1.17 6.73 -31.91
N ARG A 138 -0.63 6.59 -30.69
CA ARG A 138 0.30 7.55 -30.07
C ARG A 138 1.72 7.41 -30.62
N LEU A 139 2.11 6.22 -31.07
CA LEU A 139 3.38 6.00 -31.76
C LEU A 139 3.41 6.62 -33.17
N ASN A 140 2.26 6.72 -33.83
CA ASN A 140 2.15 7.19 -35.21
C ASN A 140 1.89 8.72 -35.33
N SER A 141 1.84 9.47 -34.22
CA SER A 141 1.67 10.92 -34.28
C SER A 141 2.93 11.60 -34.85
N LYS A 142 2.74 12.53 -35.80
CA LYS A 142 3.78 13.07 -36.69
C LYS A 142 4.85 13.97 -36.03
N SER A 143 4.76 14.22 -34.73
CA SER A 143 5.80 14.86 -33.93
C SER A 143 6.01 14.03 -32.68
N GLN A 144 7.19 13.42 -32.56
CA GLN A 144 7.65 12.79 -31.32
C GLN A 144 8.90 13.52 -30.86
N SER A 145 8.67 14.62 -30.17
CA SER A 145 9.68 15.13 -29.25
C SER A 145 10.05 14.03 -28.25
N LEU A 146 11.28 14.08 -27.74
CA LEU A 146 11.75 13.19 -26.67
C LEU A 146 10.79 13.20 -25.46
N LYS A 147 10.18 14.35 -25.20
CA LYS A 147 9.15 14.53 -24.17
C LYS A 147 7.90 13.69 -24.45
N GLU A 148 7.31 13.80 -25.65
CA GLU A 148 6.11 13.02 -26.01
C GLU A 148 6.36 11.51 -25.95
N PHE A 149 7.58 11.08 -26.29
CA PHE A 149 7.98 9.68 -26.13
C PHE A 149 8.05 9.24 -24.67
N PHE A 150 8.59 10.06 -23.76
CA PHE A 150 8.57 9.76 -22.32
C PHE A 150 7.16 9.81 -21.71
N ASP A 151 6.30 10.70 -22.19
CA ASP A 151 4.88 10.73 -21.81
C ASP A 151 4.18 9.42 -22.24
N LEU A 152 4.54 8.88 -23.40
CA LEU A 152 4.08 7.56 -23.84
C LEU A 152 4.63 6.43 -22.97
N CYS A 153 5.89 6.49 -22.54
CA CYS A 153 6.47 5.52 -21.61
C CYS A 153 5.72 5.53 -20.27
N ASN A 154 5.42 6.71 -19.72
CA ASN A 154 4.63 6.88 -18.50
C ASN A 154 3.24 6.25 -18.63
N PHE A 155 2.57 6.50 -19.76
CA PHE A 155 1.30 5.87 -20.10
C PHE A 155 1.42 4.34 -20.14
N CYS A 156 2.48 3.81 -20.75
CA CYS A 156 2.72 2.38 -20.84
C CYS A 156 2.94 1.71 -19.47
N HIS A 157 3.65 2.38 -18.56
CA HIS A 157 3.76 1.90 -17.16
C HIS A 157 2.41 1.88 -16.45
N ASP A 158 1.57 2.90 -16.62
CA ASP A 158 0.23 2.95 -16.04
C ASP A 158 -0.67 1.81 -16.57
N LEU A 159 -0.66 1.61 -17.88
CA LEU A 159 -1.35 0.48 -18.52
C LEU A 159 -0.85 -0.85 -17.97
N LYS A 160 0.45 -1.00 -17.78
CA LYS A 160 1.04 -2.22 -17.24
C LYS A 160 0.57 -2.50 -15.81
N THR A 161 0.52 -1.47 -14.95
CA THR A 161 -0.07 -1.56 -13.60
C THR A 161 -1.51 -2.05 -13.63
N ARG A 162 -2.33 -1.53 -14.56
CA ARG A 162 -3.73 -1.93 -14.73
C ARG A 162 -3.86 -3.38 -15.22
N ILE A 163 -3.10 -3.77 -16.24
CA ILE A 163 -3.07 -5.16 -16.75
C ILE A 163 -2.70 -6.14 -15.63
N ILE A 164 -1.71 -5.80 -14.81
CA ILE A 164 -1.29 -6.62 -13.67
C ILE A 164 -2.34 -6.63 -12.55
N THR A 165 -3.13 -5.58 -12.40
CA THR A 165 -4.21 -5.60 -11.41
C THR A 165 -5.33 -6.55 -11.84
N THR A 166 -5.77 -6.46 -13.09
CA THR A 166 -6.90 -7.23 -13.61
C THR A 166 -6.55 -8.71 -13.81
N SER A 167 -5.33 -9.02 -14.26
CA SER A 167 -4.92 -10.38 -14.60
C SER A 167 -4.71 -11.31 -13.40
N TYR A 168 -4.72 -10.79 -12.16
CA TYR A 168 -4.25 -11.50 -10.96
C TYR A 168 -5.33 -11.84 -9.93
N ASN A 169 -6.59 -11.92 -10.37
CA ASN A 169 -7.76 -12.12 -9.50
C ASN A 169 -7.85 -13.53 -8.86
N ASN A 170 -6.97 -14.48 -9.22
CA ASN A 170 -6.95 -15.88 -8.74
C ASN A 170 -5.60 -16.34 -8.16
N SER A 171 -4.72 -15.41 -7.76
CA SER A 171 -3.38 -15.75 -7.25
C SER A 171 -3.33 -15.94 -5.73
N LYS A 172 -2.17 -16.36 -5.18
CA LYS A 172 -1.82 -16.27 -3.74
C LYS A 172 -1.90 -14.83 -3.20
N TYR A 173 -2.05 -13.83 -4.06
CA TYR A 173 -2.06 -12.42 -3.75
C TYR A 173 -3.41 -11.78 -4.07
N THR A 174 -3.79 -10.78 -3.27
CA THR A 174 -4.80 -9.81 -3.67
C THR A 174 -4.07 -8.57 -4.15
N VAL A 175 -4.26 -8.22 -5.43
CA VAL A 175 -3.52 -7.17 -6.10
C VAL A 175 -4.40 -5.94 -6.30
N ILE A 176 -3.90 -4.76 -5.92
CA ILE A 176 -4.62 -3.48 -6.00
C ILE A 176 -3.69 -2.40 -6.56
N PRO A 177 -4.13 -1.57 -7.51
CA PRO A 177 -3.33 -0.44 -7.97
C PRO A 177 -3.38 0.67 -6.91
N CYS A 178 -2.23 1.23 -6.54
CA CYS A 178 -2.12 2.31 -5.56
C CYS A 178 -2.00 3.69 -6.19
N ASP A 179 -2.07 3.78 -7.51
CA ASP A 179 -1.94 5.03 -8.25
C ASP A 179 -3.28 5.40 -8.89
N ASN A 180 -3.69 6.67 -8.69
CA ASN A 180 -4.78 7.27 -9.44
C ASN A 180 -4.30 7.54 -10.86
N SER A 181 -4.57 6.60 -11.74
CA SER A 181 -4.30 6.79 -13.16
C SER A 181 -5.11 7.98 -13.69
N ILE A 182 -4.41 8.94 -14.29
CA ILE A 182 -5.01 10.09 -14.99
C ILE A 182 -5.68 9.71 -16.31
N TYR A 183 -5.60 8.44 -16.72
CA TYR A 183 -6.16 7.94 -17.98
C TYR A 183 -7.45 7.18 -17.70
N SER A 184 -8.61 7.69 -18.12
CA SER A 184 -9.85 6.91 -18.07
C SER A 184 -9.85 5.90 -19.23
N ILE A 185 -9.88 4.61 -18.90
CA ILE A 185 -10.06 3.53 -19.88
C ILE A 185 -11.27 2.72 -19.43
N GLU A 186 -12.34 2.80 -20.22
CA GLU A 186 -13.57 2.04 -20.00
C GLU A 186 -13.25 0.54 -19.87
N ASN A 187 -13.98 -0.16 -18.99
CA ASN A 187 -13.85 -1.60 -18.72
C ASN A 187 -12.55 -2.07 -18.04
N ILE A 188 -11.69 -1.17 -17.56
CA ILE A 188 -10.49 -1.50 -16.77
C ILE A 188 -10.59 -1.01 -15.31
N THR A 189 -11.54 -0.12 -15.00
CA THR A 189 -11.76 0.37 -13.63
C THR A 189 -12.33 -0.73 -12.74
N ASN A 190 -11.58 -1.07 -11.69
CA ASN A 190 -11.92 -2.13 -10.76
C ASN A 190 -12.57 -1.50 -9.52
N ILE A 191 -13.85 -1.81 -9.23
CA ILE A 191 -14.56 -1.36 -8.02
C ILE A 191 -13.72 -1.60 -6.76
N LYS A 192 -12.90 -2.66 -6.76
CA LYS A 192 -11.94 -2.94 -5.68
C LYS A 192 -10.91 -1.84 -5.52
N ALA A 193 -10.30 -1.38 -6.61
CA ALA A 193 -9.36 -0.27 -6.59
C ALA A 193 -10.02 1.01 -6.07
N GLU A 194 -11.21 1.34 -6.56
CA GLU A 194 -11.97 2.51 -6.09
C GLU A 194 -12.31 2.40 -4.58
N THR A 195 -12.71 1.21 -4.12
CA THR A 195 -12.94 0.95 -2.69
C THR A 195 -11.67 1.14 -1.87
N TYR A 196 -10.50 0.71 -2.36
CA TYR A 196 -9.22 0.96 -1.68
C TYR A 196 -8.86 2.43 -1.65
N ASN A 197 -9.07 3.16 -2.74
CA ASN A 197 -8.81 4.61 -2.79
C ASN A 197 -9.67 5.37 -1.78
N LEU A 198 -10.95 5.00 -1.64
CA LEU A 198 -11.82 5.53 -0.59
C LEU A 198 -11.21 5.33 0.81
N ILE A 199 -10.67 4.14 1.10
CA ILE A 199 -10.02 3.84 2.39
C ILE A 199 -8.71 4.61 2.56
N LEU A 200 -7.95 4.82 1.48
CA LEU A 200 -6.71 5.58 1.50
C LEU A 200 -6.96 7.07 1.75
N GLU A 201 -8.02 7.64 1.16
CA GLU A 201 -8.42 9.03 1.36
C GLU A 201 -8.84 9.32 2.80
N ASP A 202 -9.51 8.36 3.45
CA ASP A 202 -9.91 8.45 4.86
C ASP A 202 -8.89 7.79 5.82
N PHE A 203 -7.70 7.45 5.32
CA PHE A 203 -6.65 6.86 6.14
C PHE A 203 -6.16 7.88 7.17
N PRO A 204 -5.88 7.46 8.42
CA PRO A 204 -5.42 8.38 9.46
C PRO A 204 -4.19 9.17 9.00
N ILE A 205 -4.19 10.48 9.28
CA ILE A 205 -3.02 11.33 9.08
C ILE A 205 -2.01 10.94 10.15
N ILE A 206 -0.99 10.18 9.76
CA ILE A 206 0.08 9.71 10.64
C ILE A 206 1.35 10.46 10.28
N ASP A 207 2.05 10.97 11.30
CA ASP A 207 3.42 11.42 11.12
C ASP A 207 4.35 10.21 10.98
N VAL A 208 4.69 9.91 9.74
CA VAL A 208 5.57 8.78 9.38
C VAL A 208 7.04 9.19 9.28
N GLN A 209 7.38 10.47 9.47
CA GLN A 209 8.77 10.93 9.31
C GLN A 209 9.69 10.25 10.34
N GLY A 210 9.25 10.20 11.60
CA GLY A 210 10.00 9.58 12.70
C GLY A 210 9.82 8.05 12.83
N LEU A 211 8.94 7.43 12.05
CA LEU A 211 8.65 5.99 12.19
C LEU A 211 9.72 5.14 11.50
N SER A 212 10.29 4.17 12.23
CA SER A 212 11.18 3.16 11.64
C SER A 212 10.39 2.08 10.89
N TRP A 213 11.06 1.35 9.99
CA TRP A 213 10.44 0.21 9.31
C TRP A 213 10.04 -0.90 10.28
N GLU A 214 10.88 -1.15 11.28
CA GLU A 214 10.65 -2.15 12.33
C GLU A 214 9.38 -1.82 13.12
N GLN A 215 9.15 -0.54 13.46
CA GLN A 215 7.92 -0.13 14.13
C GLN A 215 6.67 -0.43 13.28
N ILE A 216 6.75 -0.21 11.96
CA ILE A 216 5.65 -0.53 11.02
C ILE A 216 5.45 -2.05 10.95
N PHE A 217 6.54 -2.81 10.80
CA PHE A 217 6.47 -4.27 10.66
C PHE A 217 6.01 -4.95 11.95
N ASP A 218 6.49 -4.50 13.11
CA ASP A 218 6.12 -5.04 14.41
C ASP A 218 4.68 -4.69 14.78
N PHE A 219 4.21 -3.47 14.45
CA PHE A 219 2.80 -3.13 14.56
C PHE A 219 1.93 -4.13 13.78
N LYS A 220 2.35 -4.52 12.57
CA LYS A 220 1.62 -5.49 11.75
C LYS A 220 1.80 -6.95 12.17
N LYS A 221 2.75 -7.27 13.06
CA LYS A 221 2.90 -8.62 13.65
C LYS A 221 2.02 -8.82 14.89
N ASP A 222 1.51 -7.74 15.50
CA ASP A 222 0.58 -7.83 16.61
C ASP A 222 -0.69 -8.60 16.20
N THR A 223 -1.10 -9.57 17.02
CA THR A 223 -2.20 -10.49 16.68
C THR A 223 -3.54 -9.77 16.60
N GLU A 224 -3.79 -8.78 17.45
CA GLU A 224 -5.03 -8.00 17.41
C GLU A 224 -5.08 -7.09 16.18
N VAL A 225 -3.93 -6.54 15.79
CA VAL A 225 -3.77 -5.72 14.58
C VAL A 225 -3.93 -6.59 13.33
N CYS A 226 -3.34 -7.79 13.32
CA CYS A 226 -3.51 -8.80 12.26
C CYS A 226 -5.00 -9.13 12.03
N ASN A 227 -5.75 -9.36 13.09
CA ASN A 227 -7.18 -9.65 12.97
C ASN A 227 -7.96 -8.46 12.41
N SER A 228 -7.64 -7.24 12.86
CA SER A 228 -8.30 -6.02 12.38
C SER A 228 -8.00 -5.73 10.90
N ILE A 229 -6.74 -5.87 10.46
CA ILE A 229 -6.39 -5.68 9.04
C ILE A 229 -7.04 -6.76 8.17
N TRP A 230 -7.20 -7.98 8.67
CA TRP A 230 -7.94 -9.03 7.97
C TRP A 230 -9.43 -8.69 7.85
N GLY A 231 -10.05 -8.16 8.89
CA GLY A 231 -11.42 -7.66 8.86
C GLY A 231 -11.61 -6.63 7.75
N LEU A 232 -10.71 -5.65 7.67
CA LEU A 232 -10.76 -4.59 6.66
C LEU A 232 -10.62 -5.18 5.25
N ARG A 233 -9.62 -6.03 5.02
CA ARG A 233 -9.38 -6.67 3.72
C ARG A 233 -10.53 -7.55 3.26
N ASN A 234 -11.16 -8.25 4.20
CA ASN A 234 -12.33 -9.07 3.92
C ASN A 234 -13.53 -8.19 3.56
N TRP A 235 -13.78 -7.10 4.28
CA TRP A 235 -14.82 -6.14 3.94
C TRP A 235 -14.61 -5.56 2.54
N ILE A 236 -13.40 -5.07 2.23
CA ILE A 236 -13.10 -4.54 0.89
C ILE A 236 -13.33 -5.62 -0.18
N SER A 237 -12.86 -6.86 0.05
CA SER A 237 -13.04 -7.92 -0.92
C SER A 237 -14.50 -8.33 -1.14
N ASN A 238 -15.35 -8.23 -0.11
CA ASN A 238 -16.77 -8.58 -0.20
C ASN A 238 -17.59 -7.44 -0.80
N ILE A 239 -17.36 -6.20 -0.36
CA ILE A 239 -18.12 -5.05 -0.84
C ILE A 239 -17.83 -4.79 -2.32
N SER A 240 -16.59 -4.99 -2.78
CA SER A 240 -16.24 -4.82 -4.20
C SER A 240 -16.76 -5.94 -5.11
N LYS A 241 -17.32 -7.03 -4.55
CA LYS A 241 -18.04 -8.07 -5.31
C LYS A 241 -19.56 -7.88 -5.26
N SER A 242 -20.05 -6.91 -4.50
CA SER A 242 -21.46 -6.59 -4.47
C SER A 242 -21.86 -5.84 -5.76
N ASN A 243 -23.16 -5.77 -6.02
CA ASN A 243 -23.70 -4.98 -7.15
C ASN A 243 -23.76 -3.48 -6.86
N LYS A 244 -23.12 -3.01 -5.78
CA LYS A 244 -23.13 -1.61 -5.37
C LYS A 244 -22.16 -0.79 -6.21
N ASN A 245 -22.56 0.42 -6.55
CA ASN A 245 -21.66 1.42 -7.12
C ASN A 245 -20.80 2.08 -6.04
N ILE A 246 -19.75 2.81 -6.44
CA ILE A 246 -18.80 3.41 -5.50
C ILE A 246 -19.44 4.36 -4.47
N ASN A 247 -20.48 5.11 -4.85
CA ASN A 247 -21.17 6.01 -3.92
C ASN A 247 -21.94 5.24 -2.84
N GLU A 248 -22.60 4.14 -3.23
CA GLU A 248 -23.28 3.24 -2.27
C GLU A 248 -22.29 2.54 -1.33
N ILE A 249 -21.09 2.21 -1.84
CA ILE A 249 -19.99 1.66 -1.04
C ILE A 249 -19.48 2.71 -0.03
N GLU A 250 -19.34 3.96 -0.45
CA GLU A 250 -18.95 5.07 0.42
C GLU A 250 -19.96 5.34 1.54
N GLU A 251 -21.26 5.30 1.23
CA GLU A 251 -22.31 5.45 2.24
C GLU A 251 -22.27 4.32 3.28
N GLU A 252 -22.13 3.07 2.83
CA GLU A 252 -21.99 1.93 3.74
C GLU A 252 -20.72 2.06 4.59
N TYR A 253 -19.60 2.44 3.97
CA TYR A 253 -18.34 2.68 4.66
C TYR A 253 -18.50 3.70 5.80
N ARG A 254 -19.07 4.88 5.49
CA ARG A 254 -19.31 5.94 6.48
C ARG A 254 -20.24 5.48 7.60
N TYR A 255 -21.29 4.75 7.27
CA TYR A 255 -22.22 4.18 8.25
C TYR A 255 -21.51 3.21 9.21
N LEU A 256 -20.77 2.24 8.67
CA LEU A 256 -20.03 1.25 9.47
C LEU A 256 -18.96 1.91 10.34
N LYS A 257 -18.23 2.89 9.79
CA LYS A 257 -17.22 3.66 10.53
C LYS A 257 -17.87 4.37 11.71
N HIS A 258 -18.98 5.08 11.48
CA HIS A 258 -19.70 5.80 12.53
C HIS A 258 -20.24 4.87 13.62
N LYS A 259 -20.76 3.68 13.25
CA LYS A 259 -21.22 2.66 14.20
C LYS A 259 -20.09 2.17 15.09
N TYR A 260 -18.94 1.87 14.50
CA TYR A 260 -17.76 1.44 15.23
C TYR A 260 -17.29 2.53 16.19
N GLU A 261 -17.11 3.76 15.71
CA GLU A 261 -16.71 4.92 16.52
C GLU A 261 -17.62 5.13 17.73
N ASN A 262 -18.92 5.10 17.51
CA ASN A 262 -19.90 5.27 18.58
C ASN A 262 -19.83 4.13 19.59
N SER A 263 -19.65 2.89 19.15
CA SER A 263 -19.48 1.73 20.04
C SER A 263 -18.25 1.91 20.94
N ILE A 264 -17.11 2.31 20.35
CA ILE A 264 -15.87 2.54 21.09
C ILE A 264 -16.00 3.73 22.04
N LYS A 265 -16.60 4.83 21.59
CA LYS A 265 -16.85 6.00 22.43
C LYS A 265 -17.75 5.66 23.62
N LEU A 266 -18.83 4.91 23.38
CA LEU A 266 -19.74 4.47 24.43
C LEU A 266 -19.04 3.55 25.44
N HIS A 267 -18.20 2.63 24.97
CA HIS A 267 -17.42 1.75 25.83
C HIS A 267 -16.41 2.53 26.68
N LYS A 268 -15.65 3.45 26.07
CA LYS A 268 -14.72 4.34 26.78
C LYS A 268 -15.42 5.13 27.87
N LEU A 269 -16.61 5.68 27.61
CA LEU A 269 -17.43 6.40 28.60
C LEU A 269 -17.91 5.50 29.75
N LYS A 270 -18.35 4.27 29.46
CA LYS A 270 -18.75 3.30 30.48
C LYS A 270 -17.57 2.92 31.40
N THR A 271 -16.39 2.75 30.79
CA THR A 271 -15.16 2.36 31.49
C THR A 271 -14.56 3.52 32.29
N SER A 272 -14.60 4.75 31.78
CA SER A 272 -14.16 5.92 32.55
C SER A 272 -15.04 6.15 33.78
N ASN A 273 -16.36 5.95 33.63
CA ASN A 273 -17.29 6.07 34.75
C ASN A 273 -17.08 4.98 35.81
N SER A 274 -16.76 3.73 35.41
CA SER A 274 -16.45 2.66 36.37
C SER A 274 -15.13 2.89 37.11
N LEU A 275 -14.12 3.43 36.44
CA LEU A 275 -12.84 3.83 37.04
C LEU A 275 -12.97 5.03 37.97
N PHE A 276 -13.78 6.03 37.61
CA PHE A 276 -14.04 7.19 38.46
C PHE A 276 -14.80 6.81 39.74
N GLN A 277 -15.84 5.98 39.61
CA GLN A 277 -16.62 5.46 40.73
C GLN A 277 -15.75 4.60 41.67
N THR A 278 -14.86 3.79 41.10
CA THR A 278 -13.84 3.04 41.86
C THR A 278 -12.89 3.98 42.59
N THR A 279 -12.36 5.00 41.92
CA THR A 279 -11.32 5.90 42.49
C THR A 279 -11.86 6.73 43.66
N ILE A 280 -13.12 7.19 43.59
CA ILE A 280 -13.77 7.92 44.70
C ILE A 280 -14.05 7.01 45.90
N GLN A 281 -14.47 5.77 45.68
CA GLN A 281 -14.59 4.79 46.77
C GLN A 281 -13.23 4.46 47.39
N THR A 282 -12.17 4.42 46.58
CA THR A 282 -10.82 4.08 47.07
C THR A 282 -10.18 5.26 47.81
N SER A 283 -10.42 6.52 47.43
CA SER A 283 -9.80 7.69 48.07
C SER A 283 -10.25 7.89 49.52
N ALA A 284 -11.47 7.49 49.87
CA ALA A 284 -11.95 7.44 51.25
C ALA A 284 -11.20 6.39 52.11
N GLU A 285 -10.66 5.33 51.49
CA GLU A 285 -9.89 4.27 52.16
C GLU A 285 -8.35 4.40 52.01
N LEU A 286 -7.87 5.33 51.17
CA LEU A 286 -6.45 5.41 50.78
C LEU A 286 -5.59 6.23 51.74
N ILE A 287 -6.16 7.19 52.48
CA ILE A 287 -5.39 8.00 53.46
C ILE A 287 -4.81 7.09 54.56
N GLU A 288 -5.47 5.98 54.90
CA GLU A 288 -5.02 5.07 55.96
C GLU A 288 -4.10 3.93 55.46
N ASN A 289 -4.05 3.65 54.15
CA ASN A 289 -3.47 2.40 53.62
C ASN A 289 -2.16 2.55 52.84
N ILE A 290 -1.79 3.76 52.40
CA ILE A 290 -0.53 3.98 51.65
C ILE A 290 0.70 3.77 52.55
N ALA A 291 0.57 3.96 53.87
CA ALA A 291 1.63 3.70 54.84
C ALA A 291 1.92 2.21 55.11
N LYS A 292 1.12 1.26 54.59
CA LYS A 292 1.23 -0.19 54.92
C LYS A 292 1.64 -1.12 53.76
N LEU A 293 2.23 -0.60 52.67
CA LEU A 293 2.91 -1.40 51.62
C LEU A 293 2.16 -2.68 51.19
N LYS A 294 0.87 -2.55 50.82
CA LYS A 294 0.05 -3.68 50.36
C LYS A 294 0.13 -3.84 48.85
N PHE A 295 1.06 -4.69 48.38
CA PHE A 295 1.21 -5.12 46.97
C PHE A 295 -0.11 -5.59 46.30
N ARG A 296 -1.06 -6.08 47.11
CA ARG A 296 -2.40 -6.50 46.68
C ARG A 296 -3.20 -5.40 45.96
N LYS A 297 -3.07 -4.13 46.35
CA LYS A 297 -3.80 -3.03 45.70
C LYS A 297 -3.24 -2.69 44.31
N ILE A 298 -1.95 -2.93 44.10
CA ILE A 298 -1.30 -2.76 42.79
C ILE A 298 -1.75 -3.88 41.85
N THR A 299 -1.84 -5.13 42.32
CA THR A 299 -2.36 -6.23 41.52
C THR A 299 -3.82 -6.01 41.11
N ASP A 300 -4.67 -5.47 42.00
CA ASP A 300 -6.07 -5.17 41.68
C ASP A 300 -6.21 -4.10 40.57
N LEU A 301 -5.31 -3.12 40.54
CA LEU A 301 -5.22 -2.12 39.46
C LEU A 301 -4.81 -2.74 38.12
N PHE A 302 -3.82 -3.65 38.13
CA PHE A 302 -3.44 -4.40 36.93
C PHE A 302 -4.56 -5.34 36.45
N PHE A 303 -5.27 -6.01 37.36
CA PHE A 303 -6.42 -6.84 37.01
C PHE A 303 -7.55 -6.02 36.40
N LYS A 304 -7.91 -4.87 37.00
CA LYS A 304 -8.93 -3.95 36.44
C LYS A 304 -8.53 -3.39 35.08
N PHE A 305 -7.25 -3.09 34.87
CA PHE A 305 -6.75 -2.68 33.56
C PHE A 305 -6.92 -3.80 32.53
N ASN A 306 -6.60 -5.04 32.90
CA ASN A 306 -6.77 -6.20 32.03
C ASN A 306 -8.25 -6.52 31.75
N GLU A 307 -9.13 -6.43 32.76
CA GLU A 307 -10.58 -6.57 32.61
C GLU A 307 -11.17 -5.51 31.68
N ASN A 308 -10.75 -4.26 31.81
CA ASN A 308 -11.18 -3.18 30.92
C ASN A 308 -10.72 -3.42 29.48
N ARG A 309 -9.50 -3.92 29.29
CA ARG A 309 -8.99 -4.31 27.97
C ARG A 309 -9.81 -5.46 27.38
N ILE A 310 -10.08 -6.52 28.13
CA ILE A 310 -10.92 -7.65 27.70
C ILE A 310 -12.33 -7.16 27.35
N SER A 311 -12.93 -6.31 28.19
CA SER A 311 -14.25 -5.73 27.93
C SER A 311 -14.28 -4.87 26.67
N LEU A 312 -13.22 -4.09 26.42
CA LEU A 312 -13.08 -3.31 25.18
C LEU A 312 -12.99 -4.23 23.96
N MET A 313 -12.17 -5.29 24.04
CA MET A 313 -12.05 -6.28 22.97
C MET A 313 -13.39 -6.98 22.68
N GLU A 314 -14.16 -7.32 23.71
CA GLU A 314 -15.49 -7.88 23.53
C GLU A 314 -16.46 -6.89 22.87
N ALA A 315 -16.39 -5.62 23.25
CA ALA A 315 -17.22 -4.57 22.66
C ALA A 315 -16.84 -4.31 21.20
N GLU A 316 -15.54 -4.34 20.87
CA GLU A 316 -15.03 -4.29 19.50
C GLU A 316 -15.57 -5.47 18.68
N LEU A 317 -15.42 -6.70 19.17
CA LEU A 317 -15.89 -7.91 18.47
C LEU A 317 -17.40 -7.93 18.22
N LYS A 318 -18.19 -7.39 19.14
CA LYS A 318 -19.66 -7.32 19.04
C LYS A 318 -20.16 -6.11 18.23
N SER A 319 -19.27 -5.16 17.91
CA SER A 319 -19.67 -3.91 17.24
C SER A 319 -19.94 -4.10 15.75
N GLU A 320 -21.03 -3.51 15.29
CA GLU A 320 -21.24 -3.27 13.87
C GLU A 320 -20.13 -2.32 13.38
N GLY A 321 -19.42 -2.72 12.31
CA GLY A 321 -18.29 -1.96 11.78
C GLY A 321 -16.91 -2.41 12.30
N ASN A 322 -16.82 -3.47 13.11
CA ASN A 322 -15.54 -4.01 13.59
C ASN A 322 -14.53 -4.35 12.47
N GLN A 323 -15.02 -4.65 11.26
CA GLN A 323 -14.18 -4.80 10.07
C GLN A 323 -13.32 -3.56 9.76
N LEU A 324 -13.72 -2.36 10.20
CA LEU A 324 -12.98 -1.11 10.02
C LEU A 324 -12.08 -0.76 11.22
N SER A 325 -12.02 -1.62 12.25
CA SER A 325 -11.24 -1.41 13.47
C SER A 325 -9.75 -1.11 13.21
N TYR A 326 -9.21 -1.57 12.08
CA TYR A 326 -7.82 -1.34 11.71
C TYR A 326 -7.46 0.15 11.64
N LEU A 327 -8.34 0.98 11.04
CA LEU A 327 -8.11 2.42 10.91
C LEU A 327 -8.01 3.09 12.28
N PHE A 328 -8.81 2.63 13.25
CA PHE A 328 -8.78 3.11 14.62
C PHE A 328 -7.54 2.66 15.38
N LYS A 329 -7.11 1.41 15.19
CA LYS A 329 -5.91 0.87 15.86
C LYS A 329 -4.64 1.55 15.38
N ILE A 330 -4.55 1.83 14.07
CA ILE A 330 -3.46 2.64 13.51
C ILE A 330 -3.46 4.03 14.14
N ASN A 331 -4.60 4.71 14.12
CA ASN A 331 -4.72 6.06 14.66
C ASN A 331 -4.32 6.09 16.15
N ASN A 332 -4.82 5.17 16.98
CA ASN A 332 -4.48 5.11 18.41
C ASN A 332 -3.01 4.75 18.70
N LYS A 333 -2.30 4.12 17.75
CA LYS A 333 -0.92 3.68 17.94
C LYS A 333 0.07 4.79 17.61
N PHE A 334 -0.22 5.57 16.57
CA PHE A 334 0.72 6.53 15.99
C PHE A 334 0.30 7.99 16.13
N ASN A 335 -0.92 8.26 16.63
CA ASN A 335 -1.41 9.58 17.08
C ASN A 335 -1.83 9.49 18.55
#